data_AF-A0A078AAQ8-F1
#
_entry.id   AF-A0A078AAQ8-F1
#
_cell.length_a   1.000
_cell.length_b   1.000
_cell.length_c   1.000
_cell.angle_alpha   90.00
_cell.angle_beta   90.00
_cell.angle_gamma   90.00
#
_symmetry.space_group_name_H-M   'P 1'
#
loop_
_entity.id
_entity.type
_entity.pdbx_description
1 polymer ?
#
loop_
_entity_poly.entity_id
_entity_poly.type
_entity_poly.pdbx_seq_one_letter_code
_entity_poly.pdbx_strand_id
1 'polypeptide(L)'
;MTFEERLKLKQRSAFDVIKNKEQVLERKEKAEKQKLNAQKVGKKMPRERYSKLQVSILRPINIINDQPKLHTRDPRFDNRSGTLNQGLFQESYAFIKEYQDERFQQLGEKLRSAKKQGDKDQIKQIRDLIGNDKSFMNKNKKQKQEKEVIQEQKKVNKERAEKGLQPLYLKKREIKEMQVKQKFEKLDKDGNLEKFIQRKQEEKDKKRR
;
A
#
# COMPACT_ATOMS: atom_id res chain seq x y z
N MET A 1 24.55 45.09 -30.93
CA MET A 1 23.18 45.57 -30.66
C MET A 1 22.90 45.52 -29.16
N THR A 2 23.00 46.68 -28.50
CA THR A 2 22.66 46.85 -27.08
C THR A 2 21.14 46.79 -26.88
N PHE A 3 20.70 46.61 -25.63
CA PHE A 3 19.27 46.54 -25.30
C PHE A 3 18.51 47.79 -25.73
N GLU A 4 19.13 48.97 -25.60
CA GLU A 4 18.54 50.25 -26.03
C GLU A 4 18.36 50.31 -27.55
N GLU A 5 19.31 49.77 -28.32
CA GLU A 5 19.20 49.71 -29.78
C GLU A 5 18.07 48.78 -30.21
N ARG A 6 17.83 47.68 -29.49
CA ARG A 6 16.68 46.80 -29.70
C ARG A 6 15.35 47.49 -29.36
N LEU A 7 15.32 48.28 -28.29
CA LEU A 7 14.12 49.06 -27.90
C LEU A 7 13.78 50.12 -28.95
N LYS A 8 14.79 50.85 -29.44
CA LYS A 8 14.62 51.83 -30.53
C LYS A 8 14.21 51.17 -31.84
N LEU A 9 14.75 49.99 -32.17
CA LEU A 9 14.31 49.22 -33.34
C LEU A 9 12.85 48.77 -33.22
N LYS A 10 12.43 48.33 -32.03
CA LYS A 10 11.04 47.95 -31.75
C LYS A 10 10.08 49.14 -31.86
N GLN A 11 10.50 50.32 -31.41
CA GLN A 11 9.71 51.55 -31.57
C GLN A 11 9.68 52.05 -33.02
N ARG A 12 10.73 51.78 -33.81
CA ARG A 12 10.83 52.15 -35.24
C ARG A 12 10.14 51.16 -36.18
N SER A 13 10.02 49.89 -35.80
CA SER A 13 9.23 48.92 -36.55
C SER A 13 7.75 49.28 -36.42
N ALA A 14 7.19 49.91 -37.44
CA ALA A 14 5.79 50.33 -37.57
C ALA A 14 4.77 49.16 -37.57
N PHE A 15 5.11 48.03 -36.95
CA PHE A 15 4.31 46.81 -36.89
C PHE A 15 3.42 46.71 -35.64
N ASP A 16 3.50 47.66 -34.71
CA ASP A 16 2.60 47.75 -33.54
C ASP A 16 1.72 49.02 -33.58
N VAL A 17 1.23 49.40 -34.77
CA VAL A 17 -0.03 50.18 -34.87
C VAL A 17 -1.23 49.21 -34.82
N ILE A 18 -1.14 48.24 -33.91
CA ILE A 18 -2.30 47.51 -33.41
C ILE A 18 -3.12 48.55 -32.68
N LYS A 19 -4.23 48.96 -33.32
CA LYS A 19 -5.34 49.75 -32.75
C LYS A 19 -5.36 49.59 -31.24
N ASN A 20 -5.09 50.69 -30.52
CA ASN A 20 -4.92 50.78 -29.07
C ASN A 20 -5.65 49.64 -28.35
N LYS A 21 -4.94 48.86 -27.53
CA LYS A 21 -5.52 47.78 -26.70
C LYS A 21 -6.85 48.19 -26.06
N GLU A 22 -6.95 49.46 -25.66
CA GLU A 22 -8.15 50.15 -25.18
C GLU A 22 -9.32 50.10 -26.16
N GLN A 23 -9.13 50.41 -27.45
CA GLN A 23 -10.19 50.31 -28.47
C GLN A 23 -10.67 48.87 -28.68
N VAL A 24 -9.80 47.88 -28.48
CA VAL A 24 -10.19 46.45 -28.55
C VAL A 24 -11.01 46.06 -27.33
N LEU A 25 -10.65 46.54 -26.15
CA LEU A 25 -11.39 46.33 -24.90
C LEU A 25 -12.75 47.04 -24.95
N GLU A 26 -12.82 48.29 -25.38
CA GLU A 26 -14.08 49.02 -25.55
C GLU A 26 -15.03 48.32 -26.53
N ARG A 27 -14.52 47.77 -27.64
CA ARG A 27 -15.35 46.99 -28.58
C ARG A 27 -15.87 45.70 -27.94
N LYS A 28 -15.08 45.03 -27.09
CA LYS A 28 -15.52 43.84 -26.34
C LYS A 28 -16.60 44.20 -25.33
N GLU A 29 -16.43 45.27 -24.57
CA GLU A 29 -17.43 45.74 -23.61
C GLU A 29 -18.73 46.16 -24.30
N LYS A 30 -18.65 46.87 -25.43
CA LYS A 30 -19.83 47.22 -26.25
C LYS A 30 -20.56 45.96 -26.74
N ALA A 31 -19.83 44.94 -27.18
CA ALA A 31 -20.41 43.67 -27.62
C ALA A 31 -21.06 42.87 -26.46
N GLU A 32 -20.49 42.93 -25.25
CA GLU A 32 -21.11 42.32 -24.06
C GLU A 32 -22.37 43.06 -23.60
N LYS A 33 -22.35 44.39 -23.61
CA LYS A 33 -23.54 45.21 -23.30
C LYS A 33 -24.67 44.96 -24.32
N GLN A 34 -24.35 44.78 -25.60
CA GLN A 34 -25.33 44.38 -26.63
C GLN A 34 -25.91 42.97 -26.37
N LYS A 35 -25.13 42.02 -25.83
CA LYS A 35 -25.63 40.69 -25.45
C LYS A 35 -26.60 40.73 -24.27
N LEU A 36 -26.41 41.67 -23.34
CA LEU A 36 -27.26 41.84 -22.16
C LEU A 36 -28.58 42.55 -22.50
N ASN A 37 -28.54 43.51 -23.44
CA ASN A 37 -29.73 44.26 -23.89
C ASN A 37 -30.50 43.57 -25.03
N ALA A 38 -30.00 42.46 -25.58
CA ALA A 38 -30.73 41.68 -26.57
C ALA A 38 -31.94 40.99 -25.92
N GLN A 39 -33.14 41.52 -26.18
CA GLN A 39 -34.41 40.92 -25.80
C GLN A 39 -34.43 39.46 -26.30
N LYS A 40 -34.63 38.51 -25.39
CA LYS A 40 -34.54 37.06 -25.69
C LYS A 40 -35.72 36.63 -26.56
N VAL A 41 -35.61 36.79 -27.88
CA VAL A 41 -36.58 36.24 -28.82
C VAL A 41 -36.35 34.74 -28.95
N GLY A 42 -37.08 33.94 -28.16
CA GLY A 42 -37.18 32.48 -28.27
C GLY A 42 -35.89 31.67 -27.99
N LYS A 43 -36.03 30.48 -27.39
CA LYS A 43 -34.88 29.56 -27.17
C LYS A 43 -34.33 28.92 -28.45
N LYS A 44 -35.13 28.90 -29.53
CA LYS A 44 -34.82 28.18 -30.78
C LYS A 44 -34.45 29.09 -31.96
N MET A 45 -34.25 30.39 -31.73
CA MET A 45 -33.94 31.34 -32.80
C MET A 45 -32.43 31.55 -32.97
N PRO A 46 -31.89 31.61 -34.20
CA PRO A 46 -30.49 31.93 -34.45
C PRO A 46 -30.12 33.31 -33.87
N ARG A 47 -28.86 33.46 -33.44
CA ARG A 47 -28.32 34.74 -32.96
C ARG A 47 -27.12 35.16 -33.80
N GLU A 48 -27.13 36.42 -34.21
CA GLU A 48 -26.00 37.02 -34.91
C GLU A 48 -24.79 37.17 -33.96
N ARG A 49 -23.60 36.86 -34.48
CA ARG A 49 -22.32 37.07 -33.79
C ARG A 49 -21.30 37.65 -34.77
N TYR A 50 -20.42 38.49 -34.24
CA TYR A 50 -19.36 39.12 -35.02
C TYR A 50 -18.35 38.08 -35.52
N SER A 51 -18.11 38.06 -36.84
CA SER A 51 -17.33 37.02 -37.52
C SER A 51 -15.84 37.00 -37.17
N LYS A 52 -15.28 38.10 -36.64
CA LYS A 52 -13.87 38.18 -36.22
C LYS A 52 -13.62 37.79 -34.76
N LEU A 53 -14.65 37.31 -34.04
CA LEU A 53 -14.47 36.76 -32.69
C LEU A 53 -14.01 35.30 -32.79
N GLN A 54 -12.87 34.99 -32.17
CA GLN A 54 -12.42 33.61 -32.03
C GLN A 54 -13.44 32.77 -31.24
N VAL A 55 -13.73 31.57 -31.72
CA VAL A 55 -14.56 30.59 -31.01
C VAL A 55 -13.73 29.96 -29.88
N SER A 56 -14.32 29.74 -28.71
CA SER A 56 -13.63 29.05 -27.61
C SER A 56 -13.35 27.59 -28.01
N ILE A 57 -12.07 27.20 -28.01
CA ILE A 57 -11.64 25.81 -28.30
C ILE A 57 -11.95 24.89 -27.10
N LEU A 58 -12.03 25.46 -25.90
CA LEU A 58 -12.30 24.73 -24.67
C LEU A 58 -13.81 24.51 -24.50
N ARG A 59 -14.21 23.24 -24.41
CA ARG A 59 -15.54 22.85 -23.95
C ARG A 59 -15.61 23.18 -22.45
N PRO A 60 -16.57 23.99 -21.96
CA PRO A 60 -16.71 24.18 -20.52
C PRO A 60 -17.20 22.86 -19.93
N ILE A 61 -16.29 22.08 -19.34
CA ILE A 61 -16.60 20.87 -18.56
C ILE A 61 -17.13 21.32 -17.19
N ASN A 62 -18.04 22.29 -17.15
CA ASN A 62 -18.70 22.73 -15.92
C ASN A 62 -19.94 21.87 -15.68
N ILE A 63 -19.70 20.57 -15.53
CA ILE A 63 -20.58 19.67 -14.78
C ILE A 63 -19.65 18.79 -13.92
N ILE A 64 -18.84 19.45 -13.09
CA ILE A 64 -18.40 18.82 -11.85
C ILE A 64 -19.69 18.76 -11.03
N ASN A 65 -20.32 17.59 -11.01
CA ASN A 65 -21.38 17.31 -10.07
C ASN A 65 -20.79 17.47 -8.65
N ASP A 66 -20.98 18.63 -8.04
CA ASP A 66 -20.63 18.91 -6.62
C ASP A 66 -21.49 18.10 -5.63
N GLN A 67 -22.30 17.16 -6.11
CA GLN A 67 -22.93 16.17 -5.27
C GLN A 67 -21.87 15.13 -4.89
N PRO A 68 -21.57 14.92 -3.59
CA PRO A 68 -20.73 13.81 -3.18
C PRO A 68 -21.41 12.54 -3.69
N LYS A 69 -20.79 11.89 -4.68
CA LYS A 69 -21.27 10.60 -5.17
C LYS A 69 -21.36 9.69 -3.95
N LEU A 70 -22.57 9.25 -3.59
CA LEU A 70 -22.74 8.24 -2.54
C LEU A 70 -21.97 6.99 -3.00
N HIS A 71 -20.77 6.80 -2.46
CA HIS A 71 -20.04 5.57 -2.62
C HIS A 71 -20.65 4.56 -1.67
N THR A 72 -21.24 3.49 -2.21
CA THR A 72 -21.64 2.32 -1.43
C THR A 72 -20.41 1.82 -0.69
N ARG A 73 -20.46 1.88 0.65
CA ARG A 73 -19.32 1.49 1.49
C ARG A 73 -19.41 0.00 1.75
N ASP A 74 -18.33 -0.72 1.48
CA ASP A 74 -18.19 -2.11 1.94
C ASP A 74 -17.42 -2.07 3.27
N PRO A 75 -18.07 -2.44 4.39
CA PRO A 75 -17.43 -2.38 5.70
C PRO A 75 -16.18 -3.26 5.79
N ARG A 76 -16.03 -4.28 4.94
CA ARG A 76 -14.84 -5.15 4.89
C ARG A 76 -13.62 -4.43 4.34
N PHE A 77 -13.82 -3.44 3.48
CA PHE A 77 -12.75 -2.73 2.77
C PHE A 77 -12.65 -1.25 3.14
N ASP A 78 -13.56 -0.75 3.99
CA ASP A 78 -13.53 0.63 4.45
C ASP A 78 -12.67 0.80 5.70
N ASN A 79 -11.67 1.69 5.63
CA ASN A 79 -10.74 1.98 6.72
C ASN A 79 -11.43 2.50 7.99
N ARG A 80 -12.66 3.02 7.87
CA ARG A 80 -13.47 3.53 8.99
C ARG A 80 -14.08 2.42 9.85
N SER A 81 -14.17 1.19 9.34
CA SER A 81 -14.78 0.06 10.05
C SER A 81 -13.90 -0.52 11.16
N GLY A 82 -12.70 0.02 11.36
CA GLY A 82 -11.77 -0.37 12.43
C GLY A 82 -10.55 -1.14 11.92
N THR A 83 -9.77 -1.67 12.86
CA THR A 83 -8.56 -2.45 12.56
C THR A 83 -8.72 -3.92 12.97
N LEU A 84 -8.01 -4.81 12.30
CA LEU A 84 -8.07 -6.25 12.58
C LEU A 84 -7.57 -6.54 14.00
N ASN A 85 -8.47 -6.99 14.87
CA ASN A 85 -8.08 -7.59 16.14
C ASN A 85 -7.54 -9.00 15.89
N GLN A 86 -6.22 -9.13 15.87
CA GLN A 86 -5.54 -10.39 15.60
C GLN A 86 -5.81 -11.47 16.65
N GLY A 87 -6.10 -11.11 17.90
CA GLY A 87 -6.44 -12.07 18.96
C GLY A 87 -7.80 -12.70 18.72
N LEU A 88 -8.84 -11.87 18.62
CA LEU A 88 -10.20 -12.32 18.36
C LEU A 88 -10.32 -13.08 17.03
N PHE A 89 -9.58 -12.64 16.00
CA PHE A 89 -9.52 -13.35 14.73
C PHE A 89 -8.92 -14.75 14.89
N GLN A 90 -7.83 -14.90 15.64
CA GLN A 90 -7.22 -16.22 15.87
C GLN A 90 -8.14 -17.16 16.63
N GLU A 91 -8.93 -16.64 17.58
CA GLU A 91 -9.91 -17.42 18.33
C GLU A 91 -11.10 -17.80 17.45
N SER A 92 -11.69 -16.82 16.75
CA SER A 92 -12.87 -17.01 15.88
C SER A 92 -12.60 -18.00 14.74
N TYR A 93 -11.36 -18.04 14.26
CA TYR A 93 -10.92 -18.91 13.17
C TYR A 93 -9.96 -20.02 13.63
N ALA A 94 -10.03 -20.43 14.90
CA ALA A 94 -9.19 -21.49 15.43
C ALA A 94 -9.33 -22.82 14.66
N PHE A 95 -10.55 -23.14 14.18
CA PHE A 95 -10.87 -24.34 13.40
C PHE A 95 -10.06 -24.46 12.08
N ILE A 96 -9.57 -23.34 11.53
CA ILE A 96 -8.74 -23.36 10.31
C ILE A 96 -7.46 -24.17 10.56
N LYS A 97 -6.94 -24.14 11.79
CA LYS A 97 -5.75 -24.91 12.15
C LYS A 97 -6.02 -26.41 12.11
N GLU A 98 -7.18 -26.83 12.60
CA GLU A 98 -7.61 -28.24 12.57
C GLU A 98 -7.72 -28.74 11.12
N TYR A 99 -8.37 -27.96 10.26
CA TYR A 99 -8.47 -28.28 8.83
C TYR A 99 -7.09 -28.34 8.14
N GLN A 100 -6.15 -27.46 8.52
CA GLN A 100 -4.78 -27.50 8.01
C GLN A 100 -4.04 -28.77 8.46
N ASP A 101 -4.22 -29.18 9.71
CA ASP A 101 -3.59 -30.37 10.28
C ASP A 101 -4.15 -31.64 9.60
N GLU A 102 -5.47 -31.72 9.39
CA GLU A 102 -6.12 -32.79 8.60
C GLU A 102 -5.61 -32.83 7.15
N ARG A 103 -5.58 -31.67 6.47
CA ARG A 103 -5.04 -31.57 5.10
C ARG A 103 -3.59 -32.04 5.05
N PHE A 104 -2.78 -31.75 6.06
CA PHE A 104 -1.39 -32.18 6.11
C PHE A 104 -1.26 -33.71 6.25
N GLN A 105 -2.12 -34.33 7.07
CA GLN A 105 -2.19 -35.79 7.19
C GLN A 105 -2.56 -36.44 5.86
N GLN A 106 -3.60 -35.93 5.19
CA GLN A 106 -4.03 -36.40 3.87
C GLN A 106 -2.92 -36.27 2.81
N LEU A 107 -2.18 -35.16 2.80
CA LEU A 107 -1.02 -35.00 1.90
C LEU A 107 0.08 -36.01 2.22
N GLY A 108 0.31 -36.34 3.49
CA GLY A 108 1.25 -37.37 3.91
C GLY A 108 0.86 -38.77 3.46
N GLU A 109 -0.43 -39.11 3.46
CA GLU A 109 -0.96 -40.36 2.91
C GLU A 109 -0.86 -40.41 1.39
N LYS A 110 -1.27 -39.34 0.69
CA LYS A 110 -1.12 -39.22 -0.76
C LYS A 110 0.34 -39.36 -1.19
N LEU A 111 1.28 -38.78 -0.44
CA LEU A 111 2.70 -38.93 -0.70
C LEU A 111 3.17 -40.38 -0.55
N ARG A 112 2.65 -41.11 0.43
CA ARG A 112 2.96 -42.54 0.62
C ARG A 112 2.40 -43.39 -0.52
N SER A 113 1.17 -43.12 -0.96
CA SER A 113 0.56 -43.82 -2.10
C SER A 113 1.27 -43.52 -3.42
N ALA A 114 1.58 -42.26 -3.70
CA ALA A 114 2.31 -41.86 -4.91
C ALA A 114 3.71 -42.49 -4.96
N LYS A 115 4.40 -42.63 -3.81
CA LYS A 115 5.68 -43.36 -3.72
C LYS A 115 5.54 -44.84 -4.05
N LYS A 116 4.42 -45.49 -3.70
CA LYS A 116 4.15 -46.88 -4.05
C LYS A 116 3.87 -47.04 -5.55
N GLN A 117 3.18 -46.07 -6.14
CA GLN A 117 2.85 -46.05 -7.57
C GLN A 117 4.07 -45.71 -8.45
N GLY A 118 5.04 -44.95 -7.94
CA GLY A 118 6.28 -44.62 -8.66
C GLY A 118 6.20 -43.34 -9.50
N ASP A 119 5.08 -42.60 -9.44
CA ASP A 119 4.87 -41.37 -10.19
C ASP A 119 5.70 -40.21 -9.65
N LYS A 120 6.86 -39.96 -10.29
CA LYS A 120 7.82 -38.94 -9.86
C LYS A 120 7.23 -37.52 -9.85
N ASP A 121 6.37 -37.19 -10.80
CA ASP A 121 5.78 -35.85 -10.93
C ASP A 121 4.75 -35.59 -9.82
N GLN A 122 3.88 -36.56 -9.53
CA GLN A 122 2.92 -36.50 -8.43
C GLN A 122 3.63 -36.36 -7.08
N ILE A 123 4.70 -37.14 -6.87
CA ILE A 123 5.53 -37.04 -5.65
C ILE A 123 6.13 -35.64 -5.50
N LYS A 124 6.62 -35.05 -6.59
CA LYS A 124 7.21 -33.71 -6.57
C LYS A 124 6.15 -32.66 -6.21
N GLN A 125 5.01 -32.68 -6.88
CA GLN A 125 3.90 -31.75 -6.61
C GLN A 125 3.44 -31.82 -5.14
N ILE A 126 3.22 -33.03 -4.62
CA ILE A 126 2.79 -33.22 -3.23
C ILE A 126 3.88 -32.74 -2.24
N ARG A 127 5.16 -32.98 -2.55
CA ARG A 127 6.28 -32.48 -1.72
C ARG A 127 6.32 -30.95 -1.69
N ASP A 128 6.08 -30.30 -2.82
CA ASP A 128 6.05 -28.85 -2.93
C ASP A 128 4.90 -28.26 -2.09
N LEU A 129 3.70 -28.87 -2.15
CA LEU A 129 2.56 -28.50 -1.31
C LEU A 129 2.88 -28.61 0.19
N ILE A 130 3.43 -29.75 0.61
CA ILE A 130 3.87 -29.98 1.99
C ILE A 130 4.95 -28.96 2.40
N GLY A 131 5.87 -28.62 1.50
CA GLY A 131 6.91 -27.62 1.74
C GLY A 131 6.34 -26.23 1.98
N ASN A 132 5.37 -25.82 1.17
CA ASN A 132 4.67 -24.54 1.31
C ASN A 132 3.91 -24.45 2.64
N ASP A 133 3.18 -25.50 3.01
CA ASP A 133 2.44 -25.56 4.27
C ASP A 133 3.37 -25.49 5.48
N LYS A 134 4.48 -26.23 5.45
CA LYS A 134 5.52 -26.16 6.50
C LYS A 134 6.13 -24.77 6.61
N SER A 135 6.40 -24.11 5.48
CA SER A 135 6.93 -22.75 5.45
C SER A 135 5.96 -21.77 6.10
N PHE A 136 4.68 -21.86 5.75
CA PHE A 136 3.61 -21.05 6.34
C PHE A 136 3.49 -21.27 7.86
N MET A 137 3.45 -22.54 8.30
CA MET A 137 3.39 -22.89 9.73
C MET A 137 4.61 -22.38 10.51
N ASN A 138 5.81 -22.53 9.95
CA ASN A 138 7.05 -22.04 10.57
C ASN A 138 7.06 -20.51 10.69
N LYS A 139 6.57 -19.78 9.67
CA LYS A 139 6.43 -18.32 9.71
C LYS A 139 5.48 -17.89 10.82
N ASN A 140 4.32 -18.54 10.92
CA ASN A 140 3.35 -18.26 11.98
C ASN A 140 3.91 -18.56 13.37
N LYS A 141 4.61 -19.68 13.54
CA LYS A 141 5.27 -20.04 14.81
C LYS A 141 6.30 -18.97 15.21
N LYS A 142 7.11 -18.49 14.26
CA LYS A 142 8.08 -17.43 14.51
C LYS A 142 7.41 -16.12 14.93
N GLN A 143 6.34 -15.71 14.24
CA GLN A 143 5.58 -14.51 14.60
C GLN A 143 4.93 -14.62 15.99
N LYS A 144 4.45 -15.81 16.38
CA LYS A 144 3.93 -16.05 17.73
C LYS A 144 5.01 -15.88 18.79
N GLN A 145 6.19 -16.47 18.57
CA GLN A 145 7.33 -16.30 19.48
C GLN A 145 7.76 -14.83 19.61
N GLU A 146 7.81 -14.09 18.50
CA GLU A 146 8.12 -12.65 18.54
C GLU A 146 7.08 -11.86 19.36
N LYS A 147 5.79 -12.21 19.24
CA LYS A 147 4.71 -11.61 20.03
C LYS A 147 4.79 -11.97 21.52
N GLU A 148 5.11 -13.22 21.83
CA GLU A 148 5.29 -13.70 23.22
C GLU A 148 6.38 -12.88 23.93
N VAL A 149 7.54 -12.68 23.30
CA VAL A 149 8.63 -11.85 23.86
C VAL A 149 8.17 -10.41 24.12
N ILE A 150 7.38 -9.83 23.20
CA ILE A 150 6.83 -8.47 23.40
C ILE A 150 5.82 -8.46 24.56
N GLN A 151 4.99 -9.49 24.67
CA GLN A 151 4.01 -9.60 25.77
C GLN A 151 4.71 -9.77 27.13
N GLU A 152 5.76 -10.59 27.21
CA GLU A 152 6.59 -10.74 28.40
C GLU A 152 7.19 -9.40 28.83
N GLN A 153 7.74 -8.62 27.90
CA GLN A 153 8.27 -7.28 28.19
C GLN A 153 7.19 -6.33 28.69
N LYS A 154 5.99 -6.37 28.09
CA LYS A 154 4.85 -5.58 28.55
C LYS A 154 4.44 -5.95 29.97
N LYS A 155 4.43 -7.25 30.31
CA LYS A 155 4.14 -7.73 31.67
C LYS A 155 5.17 -7.22 32.67
N VAL A 156 6.46 -7.38 32.39
CA VAL A 156 7.55 -6.88 33.24
C VAL A 156 7.46 -5.36 33.44
N ASN A 157 7.16 -4.61 32.39
CA ASN A 157 6.99 -3.16 32.49
C ASN A 157 5.76 -2.76 33.29
N LYS A 158 4.67 -3.52 33.19
CA LYS A 158 3.48 -3.34 34.02
C LYS A 158 3.81 -3.54 35.50
N GLU A 159 4.51 -4.62 35.85
CA GLU A 159 4.95 -4.91 37.22
C GLU A 159 5.91 -3.82 37.77
N ARG A 160 6.79 -3.27 36.93
CA ARG A 160 7.65 -2.13 37.32
C ARG A 160 6.82 -0.88 37.61
N ALA A 161 5.88 -0.56 36.74
CA ALA A 161 5.01 0.59 36.91
C ALA A 161 4.14 0.47 38.17
N GLU A 162 3.61 -0.73 38.46
CA GLU A 162 2.87 -1.02 39.70
C GLU A 162 3.74 -0.79 40.95
N LYS A 163 5.05 -1.05 40.87
CA LYS A 163 6.03 -0.76 41.93
C LYS A 163 6.51 0.69 41.95
N GLY A 164 6.01 1.55 41.05
CA GLY A 164 6.46 2.94 40.90
C GLY A 164 7.83 3.11 40.21
N LEU A 165 8.39 2.03 39.64
CA LEU A 165 9.63 2.06 38.88
C LEU A 165 9.38 2.42 37.42
N GLN A 166 10.38 3.02 36.77
CA GLN A 166 10.29 3.36 35.34
C GLN A 166 10.25 2.10 34.45
N PRO A 167 9.46 2.10 33.36
CA PRO A 167 9.41 1.01 32.40
C PRO A 167 10.73 0.90 31.64
N LEU A 168 11.10 -0.32 31.25
CA LEU A 168 12.34 -0.61 30.53
C LEU A 168 12.04 -1.01 29.09
N TYR A 169 12.61 -0.28 28.15
CA TYR A 169 12.49 -0.57 26.72
C TYR A 169 13.80 -1.15 26.19
N LEU A 170 13.77 -2.43 25.83
CA LEU A 170 14.92 -3.12 25.27
C LEU A 170 15.18 -2.68 23.83
N LYS A 171 16.46 -2.53 23.47
CA LYS A 171 16.86 -2.26 22.08
C LYS A 171 16.57 -3.47 21.21
N LYS A 172 16.33 -3.26 19.91
CA LYS A 172 16.09 -4.35 18.93
C LYS A 172 17.16 -5.44 18.95
N ARG A 173 18.42 -5.09 19.23
CA ARG A 173 19.53 -6.05 19.37
C ARG A 173 19.36 -6.95 20.59
N GLU A 174 19.03 -6.38 21.74
CA GLU A 174 18.83 -7.10 23.00
C GLU A 174 17.64 -8.08 22.89
N ILE A 175 16.57 -7.66 22.20
CA ILE A 175 15.42 -8.54 21.89
C ILE A 175 15.86 -9.76 21.07
N LYS A 176 16.71 -9.55 20.06
CA LYS A 176 17.25 -10.65 19.25
C LYS A 176 18.15 -11.56 20.07
N GLU A 177 18.99 -11.01 20.94
CA GLU A 177 19.85 -11.79 21.84
C GLU A 177 19.01 -12.65 22.79
N MET A 178 17.93 -12.11 23.35
CA MET A 178 16.97 -12.89 24.14
C MET A 178 16.31 -14.03 23.34
N GLN A 179 15.84 -13.75 22.12
CA GLN A 179 15.25 -14.77 21.25
C GLN A 179 16.24 -15.89 20.91
N VAL A 180 17.51 -15.53 20.67
CA VAL A 180 18.58 -16.49 20.45
C VAL A 180 18.79 -17.33 21.70
N LYS A 181 18.92 -16.74 22.89
CA LYS A 181 19.06 -17.47 24.16
C LYS A 181 17.90 -18.46 24.37
N GLN A 182 16.66 -17.99 24.26
CA GLN A 182 15.47 -18.85 24.37
C GLN A 182 15.47 -20.00 23.35
N LYS A 183 15.96 -19.77 22.13
CA LYS A 183 16.09 -20.82 21.11
C LYS A 183 17.14 -21.86 21.50
N PHE A 184 18.30 -21.42 21.99
CA PHE A 184 19.37 -22.31 22.44
C PHE A 184 18.93 -23.15 23.64
N GLU A 185 18.26 -22.54 24.62
CA GLU A 185 17.68 -23.25 25.77
C GLU A 185 16.64 -24.29 25.35
N LYS A 186 15.78 -23.97 24.38
CA LYS A 186 14.82 -24.95 23.82
C LYS A 186 15.55 -26.13 23.16
N LEU A 187 16.58 -25.85 22.36
CA LEU A 187 17.37 -26.91 21.71
C LEU A 187 18.15 -27.77 22.70
N ASP A 188 18.62 -27.19 23.81
CA ASP A 188 19.31 -27.89 24.89
C ASP A 188 18.35 -28.83 25.62
N LYS A 189 17.17 -28.34 25.98
CA LYS A 189 16.07 -29.16 26.55
C LYS A 189 15.65 -30.30 25.62
N ASP A 190 15.63 -30.05 24.31
CA ASP A 190 15.29 -31.04 23.29
C ASP A 190 16.46 -32.02 23.00
N GLY A 191 17.65 -31.82 23.60
CA GLY A 191 18.85 -32.64 23.35
C GLY A 191 19.45 -32.50 21.94
N ASN A 192 19.03 -31.49 21.19
CA ASN A 192 19.41 -31.27 19.78
C ASN A 192 20.44 -30.15 19.59
N LEU A 193 20.94 -29.57 20.68
CA LEU A 193 21.83 -28.43 20.66
C LEU A 193 23.15 -28.73 19.92
N GLU A 194 23.82 -29.82 20.28
CA GLU A 194 25.12 -30.19 19.71
C GLU A 194 25.02 -30.41 18.19
N LYS A 195 24.01 -31.15 17.74
CA LYS A 195 23.71 -31.36 16.31
C LYS A 195 23.45 -30.05 15.58
N PHE A 196 22.75 -29.10 16.22
CA PHE A 196 22.50 -27.79 15.64
C PHE A 196 23.79 -26.97 15.49
N ILE A 197 24.67 -26.99 16.50
CA ILE A 197 25.96 -26.31 16.47
C ILE A 197 26.84 -26.90 15.37
N GLN A 198 26.98 -28.23 15.31
CA GLN A 198 27.76 -28.92 14.29
C GLN A 198 27.28 -28.54 12.89
N ARG A 199 25.96 -28.62 12.63
CA ARG A 199 25.38 -28.24 11.34
C ARG A 199 25.65 -26.78 10.98
N LYS A 200 25.66 -25.87 11.97
CA LYS A 200 25.97 -24.46 11.76
C LYS A 200 27.46 -24.20 11.49
N GLN A 201 28.36 -24.97 12.11
CA GLN A 201 29.79 -24.94 11.82
C GLN A 201 30.05 -25.42 10.38
N GLU A 202 29.50 -26.57 10.00
CA GLU A 202 29.64 -27.10 8.64
C GLU A 202 29.12 -26.13 7.56
N GLU A 203 27.98 -25.46 7.81
CA GLU A 203 27.43 -24.44 6.89
C GLU A 203 28.38 -23.24 6.76
N LYS A 204 29.02 -22.83 7.86
CA LYS A 204 29.98 -21.72 7.88
C LYS A 204 31.26 -22.10 7.15
N ASP A 205 31.75 -23.31 7.33
CA ASP A 205 32.98 -23.79 6.69
C ASP A 205 32.79 -23.98 5.18
N LYS A 206 31.62 -24.50 4.75
CA LYS A 206 31.26 -24.58 3.32
C LYS A 206 31.15 -23.21 2.64
N LYS A 207 30.78 -22.16 3.37
CA LYS A 207 30.71 -20.78 2.83
C LYS A 207 32.07 -20.09 2.78
N ARG A 208 33.06 -20.58 3.53
CA ARG A 208 34.43 -20.05 3.58
C ARG A 208 35.34 -20.68 2.53
N ARG A 209 35.02 -21.91 2.10
CA ARG A 209 35.62 -22.58 0.94
C ARG A 209 35.03 -22.04 -0.34
#